data_AF-A0A7S3XKJ8-F1
#
_entry.id   AF-A0A7S3XKJ8-F1
#
_cell.length_a   1.000
_cell.length_b   1.000
_cell.length_c   1.000
_cell.angle_alpha   90.00
_cell.angle_beta   90.00
_cell.angle_gamma   90.00
#
_symmetry.space_group_name_H-M   'P 1'
#
loop_
_entity.id
_entity.type
_entity.pdbx_description
1 polymer ?
#
loop_
_entity_poly.entity_id
_entity_poly.type
_entity_poly.pdbx_seq_one_letter_code
_entity_poly.pdbx_strand_id
1 'polypeptide(L)'
;KYARLFFEDLAMLNIVPASKYPRATEHIDDMVEMIQTLVDKGFAYENQGSYYFKVSMHKTYGRLAHLDFAGMQSGAGEGGGITDADEYAGDKDDAKDFALWKAYKEGDGEVAWETPLGRGRPGWHVECSAMARRYL
;
A
#
# COMPACT_ATOMS: atom_id res chain seq x y z
N LYS A 1 -6.02 -3.95 -21.59
CA LYS A 1 -6.75 -5.19 -21.96
C LYS A 1 -7.69 -5.66 -20.84
N TYR A 2 -7.17 -6.06 -19.67
CA TYR A 2 -7.99 -6.64 -18.59
C TYR A 2 -9.05 -5.69 -18.02
N ALA A 3 -8.73 -4.40 -17.83
CA ALA A 3 -9.73 -3.41 -17.40
C ALA A 3 -10.93 -3.34 -18.36
N ARG A 4 -10.70 -3.44 -19.68
CA ARG A 4 -11.78 -3.45 -20.67
C ARG A 4 -12.68 -4.69 -20.51
N LEU A 5 -12.07 -5.87 -20.38
CA LEU A 5 -12.83 -7.12 -20.17
C LEU A 5 -13.65 -7.07 -18.88
N PHE A 6 -13.08 -6.54 -17.79
CA PHE A 6 -13.80 -6.34 -16.54
C PHE A 6 -15.07 -5.51 -16.73
N PHE A 7 -15.01 -4.37 -17.45
CA PHE A 7 -16.20 -3.56 -17.71
C PHE A 7 -17.22 -4.23 -18.65
N GLU A 8 -16.76 -5.04 -19.61
CA GLU A 8 -17.64 -5.86 -20.45
C GLU A 8 -18.40 -6.90 -19.61
N ASP A 9 -17.71 -7.55 -18.67
CA ASP A 9 -18.32 -8.53 -17.75
C ASP A 9 -19.32 -7.86 -16.79
N LEU A 10 -19.00 -6.68 -16.23
CA LEU A 10 -19.93 -5.93 -15.39
C LEU A 10 -21.23 -5.60 -16.14
N ALA A 11 -21.12 -5.17 -17.40
CA ALA A 11 -22.27 -4.87 -18.24
C ALA A 11 -23.10 -6.14 -18.54
N MET A 12 -22.43 -7.27 -18.82
CA MET A 12 -23.09 -8.56 -19.06
C MET A 12 -23.88 -9.05 -17.83
N LEU A 13 -23.35 -8.81 -16.63
CA LEU A 13 -23.98 -9.16 -15.36
C LEU A 13 -25.03 -8.14 -14.88
N ASN A 14 -25.31 -7.09 -15.66
CA ASN A 14 -26.22 -6.00 -15.29
C ASN A 14 -25.86 -5.35 -13.93
N ILE A 15 -24.56 -5.26 -13.62
CA ILE A 15 -24.06 -4.61 -12.41
C ILE A 15 -24.13 -3.10 -12.60
N VAL A 16 -24.69 -2.40 -11.61
CA VAL A 16 -24.76 -0.93 -11.61
C VAL A 16 -23.34 -0.35 -11.55
N PRO A 17 -22.96 0.55 -12.48
CA PRO A 17 -21.64 1.18 -12.45
C PRO A 17 -21.41 1.98 -11.18
N ALA A 18 -20.18 1.93 -10.65
CA ALA A 18 -19.75 2.79 -9.56
C ALA A 18 -19.66 4.26 -10.03
N SER A 19 -19.86 5.21 -9.12
CA SER A 19 -19.77 6.65 -9.41
C SER A 19 -18.38 7.07 -9.91
N LYS A 20 -17.33 6.35 -9.51
CA LYS A 20 -15.93 6.57 -9.90
C LYS A 20 -15.19 5.24 -9.98
N TYR A 21 -14.24 5.16 -10.91
CA TYR A 21 -13.30 4.06 -11.07
C TYR A 21 -11.87 4.63 -11.11
N PRO A 22 -11.32 5.08 -9.96
CA PRO A 22 -9.99 5.69 -9.93
C PRO A 22 -8.89 4.66 -10.23
N ARG A 23 -7.81 5.11 -10.87
CA ARG A 23 -6.64 4.27 -11.16
C ARG A 23 -5.50 4.66 -10.25
N ALA A 24 -4.87 3.69 -9.58
CA ALA A 24 -3.71 3.96 -8.71
C ALA A 24 -2.61 4.78 -9.42
N THR A 25 -2.37 4.50 -10.70
CA THR A 25 -1.37 5.22 -11.52
C THR A 25 -1.67 6.70 -11.74
N GLU A 26 -2.91 7.15 -11.51
CA GLU A 26 -3.34 8.56 -11.63
C GLU A 26 -3.32 9.30 -10.28
N HIS A 27 -2.98 8.59 -9.20
CA HIS A 27 -3.05 9.09 -7.81
C HIS A 27 -1.71 9.01 -7.07
N ILE A 28 -0.60 8.95 -7.80
CA ILE A 28 0.75 8.87 -7.22
C ILE A 28 1.02 10.06 -6.30
N ASP A 29 0.66 11.27 -6.74
CA ASP A 29 0.85 12.48 -5.93
C ASP A 29 0.03 12.47 -4.63
N ASP A 30 -1.22 11.98 -4.68
CA ASP A 30 -2.07 11.84 -3.48
C ASP A 30 -1.46 10.81 -2.50
N MET A 31 -0.85 9.72 -3.01
CA MET A 31 -0.14 8.75 -2.19
C MET A 31 1.13 9.34 -1.57
N VAL A 32 1.91 10.09 -2.35
CA VAL A 32 3.12 10.79 -1.85
C VAL A 32 2.76 11.76 -0.72
N GLU A 33 1.72 12.57 -0.89
CA GLU A 33 1.24 13.49 0.15
C GLU A 33 0.83 12.75 1.44
N MET A 34 0.11 11.62 1.28
CA MET A 34 -0.30 10.80 2.41
C MET A 34 0.91 10.21 3.14
N ILE A 35 1.91 9.71 2.42
CA ILE A 35 3.12 9.13 3.01
C ILE A 35 3.91 10.21 3.75
N GLN A 36 4.10 11.39 3.16
CA GLN A 36 4.77 12.49 3.83
C GLN A 36 4.05 12.87 5.12
N THR A 37 2.72 12.95 5.09
CA THR A 37 1.91 13.21 6.30
C THR A 37 2.12 12.14 7.39
N LEU A 38 2.26 10.87 7.01
CA LEU A 38 2.52 9.78 7.95
C LEU A 38 3.92 9.85 8.54
N VAL A 39 4.92 10.21 7.74
CA VAL A 39 6.31 10.45 8.17
C VAL A 39 6.35 11.60 9.18
N ASP A 40 5.74 12.74 8.85
CA ASP A 40 5.72 13.93 9.71
C ASP A 40 5.04 13.66 11.07
N LYS A 41 4.09 12.72 11.11
CA LYS A 41 3.40 12.29 12.34
C LYS A 41 4.11 11.15 13.07
N GLY A 42 5.22 10.63 12.56
CA GLY A 42 5.97 9.51 13.15
C GLY A 42 5.33 8.13 12.99
N PHE A 43 4.35 7.98 12.08
CA PHE A 43 3.72 6.70 11.74
C PHE A 43 4.40 5.99 10.57
N ALA A 44 5.30 6.66 9.87
CA ALA A 44 6.10 6.06 8.82
C ALA A 44 7.58 6.44 8.97
N TYR A 45 8.44 5.64 8.38
CA TYR A 45 9.88 5.86 8.34
C TYR A 45 10.44 5.46 6.98
N GLU A 46 11.58 6.03 6.65
CA GLU A 46 12.36 5.71 5.46
C GLU A 46 13.46 4.72 5.81
N ASN A 47 13.72 3.77 4.92
CA ASN A 47 14.89 2.90 4.94
C ASN A 47 15.27 2.49 3.51
N GLN A 48 16.51 2.77 3.11
CA GLN A 48 17.06 2.44 1.78
C GLN A 48 16.19 2.92 0.59
N GLY A 49 15.65 4.13 0.70
CA GLY A 49 14.78 4.77 -0.28
C GLY A 49 13.32 4.27 -0.27
N SER A 50 13.02 3.26 0.54
CA SER A 50 11.66 2.74 0.73
C SER A 50 11.02 3.34 1.97
N TYR A 51 9.70 3.47 1.99
CA TYR A 51 8.94 4.01 3.11
C TYR A 51 8.01 2.94 3.67
N TYR A 52 8.00 2.80 4.99
CA TYR A 52 7.25 1.76 5.69
C TYR A 52 6.32 2.37 6.73
N PHE A 53 5.15 1.76 6.90
CA PHE A 53 4.23 2.11 7.99
C PHE A 53 4.64 1.37 9.26
N LYS A 54 4.83 2.12 10.35
CA LYS A 54 5.23 1.62 11.66
C LYS A 54 4.00 1.13 12.43
N VAL A 55 3.72 -0.18 12.35
CA VAL A 55 2.53 -0.79 12.96
C VAL A 55 2.52 -0.62 14.48
N SER A 56 3.69 -0.68 15.12
CA SER A 56 3.84 -0.51 16.58
C SER A 56 3.33 0.84 17.11
N MET A 57 3.33 1.89 16.28
CA MET A 57 2.79 3.21 16.67
C MET A 57 1.26 3.24 16.65
N HIS A 58 0.62 2.33 15.93
CA HIS A 58 -0.85 2.23 15.86
C HIS A 58 -1.36 1.21 16.88
N LYS A 59 -1.59 1.66 18.13
CA LYS A 59 -1.96 0.82 19.28
C LYS A 59 -3.15 -0.14 19.08
N THR A 60 -4.03 0.17 18.14
CA THR A 60 -5.26 -0.62 17.90
C THR A 60 -5.24 -1.29 16.53
N TYR A 61 -4.05 -1.52 15.98
CA TYR A 61 -3.88 -2.23 14.72
C TYR A 61 -4.38 -3.68 14.87
N GLY A 62 -5.06 -4.20 13.84
CA GLY A 62 -5.71 -5.51 13.89
C GLY A 62 -7.16 -5.52 14.34
N ARG A 63 -7.70 -4.41 14.85
CA ARG A 63 -9.10 -4.31 15.32
C ARG A 63 -10.12 -4.79 14.29
N LEU A 64 -9.95 -4.43 13.01
CA LEU A 64 -10.87 -4.81 11.94
C LEU A 64 -10.91 -6.33 11.69
N ALA A 65 -9.77 -6.99 11.83
CA ALA A 65 -9.62 -8.43 11.64
C ALA A 65 -9.82 -9.22 12.95
N HIS A 66 -10.21 -8.55 14.04
CA HIS A 66 -10.28 -9.12 15.40
C HIS A 66 -8.98 -9.82 15.83
N LEU A 67 -7.83 -9.30 15.41
CA LEU A 67 -6.52 -9.82 15.76
C LEU A 67 -5.96 -9.10 16.99
N ASP A 68 -5.50 -9.87 17.97
CA ASP A 68 -4.74 -9.35 19.10
C ASP A 68 -3.24 -9.38 18.81
N PHE A 69 -2.73 -8.24 18.36
CA PHE A 69 -1.31 -8.08 18.03
C PHE A 69 -0.38 -8.11 19.26
N ALA A 70 -0.92 -8.02 20.49
CA ALA A 70 -0.13 -8.18 21.71
C ALA A 70 0.38 -9.62 21.90
N GLY A 71 -0.33 -10.62 21.32
CA GLY A 71 0.05 -12.04 21.38
C GLY A 71 0.59 -12.63 20.08
N MET A 72 0.56 -11.89 18.98
CA MET A 72 0.91 -12.41 17.64
C MET A 72 2.42 -12.38 17.40
N GLN A 73 3.07 -13.55 17.48
CA GLN A 73 4.39 -13.79 16.89
C GLN A 73 4.28 -13.76 15.37
N SER A 74 5.31 -13.20 14.73
CA SER A 74 5.49 -13.06 13.29
C SER A 74 5.21 -14.37 12.53
N GLY A 75 4.07 -14.47 11.84
CA GLY A 75 3.78 -15.58 10.93
C GLY A 75 2.33 -16.06 10.85
N ALA A 76 1.34 -15.18 10.71
CA ALA A 76 -0.04 -15.63 10.47
C ALA A 76 -0.84 -14.67 9.57
N GLY A 77 -0.98 -15.07 8.31
CA GLY A 77 -1.88 -14.43 7.35
C GLY A 77 -1.89 -15.13 5.99
N GLU A 78 -2.61 -16.24 5.86
CA GLU A 78 -2.85 -16.98 4.59
C GLU A 78 -3.64 -16.18 3.51
N GLY A 79 -3.80 -14.87 3.70
CA GLY A 79 -4.36 -13.94 2.73
C GLY A 79 -3.42 -12.77 2.53
N GLY A 80 -2.29 -13.00 1.84
CA GLY A 80 -1.37 -11.95 1.38
C GLY A 80 -0.84 -11.02 2.48
N GLY A 81 -0.70 -11.51 3.72
CA GLY A 81 -0.40 -10.68 4.88
C GLY A 81 0.76 -11.19 5.71
N ILE A 82 1.70 -10.28 6.02
CA ILE A 82 2.82 -10.39 6.97
C ILE A 82 4.08 -11.08 6.43
N THR A 83 3.97 -11.92 5.41
CA THR A 83 5.13 -12.39 4.64
C THR A 83 4.89 -12.08 3.17
N ASP A 84 4.98 -10.81 2.78
CA ASP A 84 5.65 -10.63 1.50
C ASP A 84 7.00 -11.33 1.71
N ALA A 85 7.27 -12.37 0.93
CA ALA A 85 8.63 -12.81 0.63
C ALA A 85 9.33 -11.66 -0.14
N ASP A 86 9.30 -10.48 0.46
CA ASP A 86 9.73 -9.21 -0.04
C ASP A 86 11.24 -9.35 -0.10
N GLU A 87 11.81 -9.10 -1.27
CA GLU A 87 13.23 -8.80 -1.44
C GLU A 87 13.70 -7.58 -0.60
N TYR A 88 12.83 -7.06 0.28
CA TYR A 88 12.97 -5.92 1.17
C TYR A 88 12.72 -6.31 2.64
N ALA A 89 12.61 -7.61 2.98
CA ALA A 89 12.42 -8.06 4.35
C ALA A 89 13.59 -7.67 5.27
N GLY A 90 14.79 -7.46 4.71
CA GLY A 90 15.97 -6.94 5.43
C GLY A 90 15.92 -5.43 5.71
N ASP A 91 14.97 -4.71 5.11
CA ASP A 91 14.89 -3.25 5.16
C ASP A 91 13.77 -2.75 6.08
N LYS A 92 13.18 -3.64 6.88
CA LYS A 92 12.10 -3.30 7.83
C LYS A 92 12.64 -3.28 9.25
N ASP A 93 12.23 -2.28 10.04
CA ASP A 93 12.54 -2.23 11.48
C ASP A 93 11.78 -3.33 12.25
N ASP A 94 10.57 -3.67 11.80
CA ASP A 94 9.71 -4.72 12.36
C ASP A 94 9.11 -5.57 11.24
N ALA A 95 9.04 -6.89 11.43
CA ALA A 95 8.41 -7.83 10.50
C ALA A 95 6.92 -7.54 10.24
N LYS A 96 6.25 -6.82 11.15
CA LYS A 96 4.85 -6.42 11.03
C LYS A 96 4.66 -5.18 10.14
N ASP A 97 5.71 -4.42 9.90
CA ASP A 97 5.64 -3.20 9.10
C ASP A 97 5.46 -3.54 7.61
N PHE A 98 4.72 -2.68 6.92
CA PHE A 98 4.42 -2.87 5.50
C PHE A 98 4.83 -1.64 4.69
N ALA A 99 5.19 -1.89 3.43
CA ALA A 99 5.65 -0.84 2.55
C ALA A 99 4.51 0.10 2.14
N LEU A 100 4.77 1.40 2.26
CA LEU A 100 3.98 2.48 1.68
C LEU A 100 4.57 2.92 0.34
N TRP A 101 5.90 2.92 0.21
CA TRP A 101 6.64 3.19 -1.01
C TRP A 101 7.78 2.18 -1.13
N LYS A 102 7.89 1.49 -2.26
CA LYS A 102 9.00 0.58 -2.56
C LYS A 102 9.97 1.31 -3.47
N ALA A 103 11.23 1.46 -3.06
CA ALA A 103 12.29 2.03 -3.88
C ALA A 103 12.44 1.26 -5.19
N TYR A 104 12.88 1.92 -6.25
CA TYR A 104 13.09 1.28 -7.53
C TYR A 104 14.18 0.20 -7.46
N LYS A 105 13.88 -0.99 -7.99
CA LYS A 105 14.86 -2.03 -8.34
C LYS A 105 14.82 -2.30 -9.84
N GLU A 106 15.91 -2.84 -10.38
CA GLU A 106 16.01 -3.16 -11.82
C GLU A 106 14.86 -4.06 -12.31
N GLY A 107 14.38 -4.96 -11.45
CA GLY A 107 13.25 -5.86 -11.75
C GLY A 107 11.89 -5.15 -11.94
N ASP A 108 11.73 -3.90 -11.49
CA ASP A 108 10.49 -3.13 -11.68
C ASP A 108 10.35 -2.60 -13.12
N GLY A 109 11.43 -2.61 -13.91
CA GLY A 109 11.42 -2.18 -15.31
C GLY A 109 11.00 -0.72 -15.47
N GLU A 110 9.92 -0.49 -16.20
CA GLU A 110 9.34 0.85 -16.44
C GLU A 110 8.33 1.28 -15.38
N VAL A 111 7.94 0.40 -14.45
CA VAL A 111 6.90 0.69 -13.45
C VAL A 111 7.52 1.42 -12.26
N ALA A 112 7.85 2.69 -12.48
CA ALA A 112 8.36 3.58 -11.45
C ALA A 112 8.01 5.04 -11.73
N TRP A 113 7.91 5.83 -10.67
CA TRP A 113 7.64 7.26 -10.70
C TRP A 113 8.75 8.01 -9.99
N GLU A 114 9.15 9.13 -10.57
CA GLU A 114 10.04 10.10 -9.94
C GLU A 114 9.21 10.99 -9.01
N THR A 115 9.51 10.96 -7.71
CA THR A 115 8.77 11.69 -6.69
C THR A 115 9.72 12.30 -5.65
N PRO A 116 9.26 13.23 -4.80
CA PRO A 116 10.03 13.70 -3.66
C PRO A 116 10.48 12.60 -2.67
N LEU A 117 9.79 11.46 -2.63
CA LEU A 117 10.19 10.29 -1.84
C LEU A 117 11.34 9.51 -2.50
N GLY A 118 11.72 9.85 -3.72
CA GLY A 118 12.65 9.11 -4.57
C GLY A 118 11.94 8.30 -5.65
N ARG A 119 12.74 7.76 -6.57
CA ARG A 119 12.25 6.90 -7.65
C ARG A 119 11.76 5.58 -7.09
N GLY A 120 10.51 5.21 -7.39
CA GLY A 120 9.94 3.96 -6.89
C GLY A 120 8.48 3.79 -7.28
N ARG A 121 7.76 2.98 -6.52
CA ARG A 121 6.34 2.68 -6.75
C ARG A 121 5.58 2.55 -5.43
N PRO A 122 4.26 2.81 -5.43
CA PRO A 122 3.48 2.70 -4.21
C PRO A 122 3.38 1.26 -3.71
N GLY A 123 3.20 1.12 -2.40
CA GLY A 123 2.74 -0.11 -1.76
C GLY A 123 1.22 -0.27 -1.90
N TRP A 124 0.75 -1.51 -1.94
CA TRP A 124 -0.66 -1.81 -2.23
C TRP A 124 -1.64 -1.10 -1.28
N HIS A 125 -1.40 -1.12 0.03
CA HIS A 125 -2.36 -0.60 1.02
C HIS A 125 -2.51 0.93 1.02
N VAL A 126 -1.51 1.68 0.53
CA VAL A 126 -1.61 3.14 0.48
C VAL A 126 -2.50 3.61 -0.68
N GLU A 127 -2.57 2.84 -1.77
CA GLU A 127 -3.35 3.17 -2.96
C GLU A 127 -4.83 3.40 -2.62
N CYS A 128 -5.46 2.43 -1.97
CA CYS A 128 -6.87 2.51 -1.62
C CYS A 128 -7.15 3.60 -0.57
N SER A 129 -6.23 3.80 0.38
CA SER A 129 -6.35 4.83 1.41
C SER A 129 -6.31 6.23 0.81
N ALA A 130 -5.38 6.49 -0.11
CA ALA A 130 -5.24 7.77 -0.80
C ALA A 130 -6.44 8.05 -1.72
N MET A 131 -6.83 7.08 -2.54
CA MET A 131 -7.99 7.23 -3.44
C MET A 131 -9.30 7.43 -2.67
N ALA A 132 -9.52 6.68 -1.58
CA ALA A 132 -10.72 6.85 -0.76
C ALA A 132 -10.78 8.27 -0.17
N ARG A 133 -9.69 8.75 0.46
CA ARG A 133 -9.60 10.11 1.03
C ARG A 133 -9.80 11.21 -0.02
N ARG A 134 -9.44 10.98 -1.28
CA ARG A 134 -9.60 11.97 -2.36
C ARG A 134 -11.06 12.17 -2.78
N TYR A 135 -11.86 11.11 -2.73
CA TYR A 135 -13.21 11.09 -3.31
C TYR A 135 -14.35 11.04 -2.28
N LEU A 136 -14.04 10.77 -1.01
CA LEU A 136 -14.99 10.61 0.10
C LEU A 136 -14.57 11.49 1.28
#